data_AF-A0A966NUA1-F1
#
_entry.id   AF-A0A966NUA1-F1
#
_cell.length_a   1.000
_cell.length_b   1.000
_cell.length_c   1.000
_cell.angle_alpha   90.00
_cell.angle_beta   90.00
_cell.angle_gamma   90.00
#
_symmetry.space_group_name_H-M   'P 1'
#
loop_
_entity.id
_entity.type
_entity.pdbx_description
1 polymer ?
#
loop_
_entity_poly.entity_id
_entity_poly.type
_entity_poly.pdbx_seq_one_letter_code
_entity_poly.pdbx_strand_id
1 'polypeptide(L)'
;MISWRQLLQRGFSTLTSSYDSPIDERFINRELSWLDFNSRVLSLATEEEIPLLERCRFVSIFSTNLDEFYQIRVAALKDQIAGEVVRTTPDGRTPVQQLNEIRERVQVLTLTQ
;
A
#
# COMPACT_ATOMS: atom_id res chain seq x y z
N MET A 1 15.49 5.00 55.62
CA MET A 1 14.37 5.72 54.97
C MET A 1 14.41 5.39 53.48
N ILE A 2 13.36 4.79 52.93
CA ILE A 2 13.27 4.55 51.48
C ILE A 2 13.00 5.90 50.81
N SER A 3 13.80 6.25 49.80
CA SER A 3 13.63 7.52 49.11
C SER A 3 12.34 7.51 48.29
N TRP A 4 11.46 8.49 48.48
CA TRP A 4 10.25 8.65 47.66
C TRP A 4 10.55 8.77 46.16
N ARG A 5 11.77 9.22 45.79
CA ARG A 5 12.26 9.18 44.39
C ARG A 5 12.39 7.76 43.84
N GLN A 6 12.82 6.78 44.65
CA GLN A 6 12.94 5.38 44.23
C GLN A 6 11.57 4.70 44.07
N LEU A 7 10.56 5.11 44.86
CA LEU A 7 9.19 4.62 44.70
C LEU A 7 8.55 5.14 43.41
N LEU A 8 8.73 6.43 43.10
CA LEU A 8 8.25 7.01 41.83
C LEU A 8 8.97 6.42 40.61
N GLN A 9 10.27 6.13 40.69
CA GLN A 9 11.01 5.48 39.59
C GLN A 9 10.58 4.03 39.36
N ARG A 10 10.21 3.28 40.40
CA ARG A 10 9.71 1.89 40.27
C ARG A 10 8.29 1.79 39.70
N GLY A 11 7.50 2.86 39.77
CA GLY A 11 6.11 2.88 39.26
C GLY A 11 5.96 3.24 37.77
N PHE A 12 7.04 3.65 37.09
CA PHE A 12 6.97 4.15 35.71
C PHE A 12 7.68 3.25 34.67
N SER A 13 8.42 2.24 35.12
CA SER A 13 9.32 1.43 34.28
C SER A 13 8.71 0.13 33.74
N THR A 14 7.38 0.00 33.68
CA THR A 14 6.69 -1.25 33.31
C THR A 14 5.51 -1.09 32.33
N LEU A 15 5.38 0.06 31.66
CA LEU A 15 4.39 0.30 30.60
C LEU A 15 5.01 0.67 29.23
N THR A 16 6.32 0.49 29.07
CA THR A 16 7.08 0.88 27.86
C THR A 16 7.41 -0.31 26.95
N SER A 17 6.42 -1.16 26.59
CA SER A 17 6.72 -2.44 25.91
C SER A 17 5.63 -3.00 24.97
N SER A 18 4.79 -2.18 24.32
CA SER A 18 3.85 -2.71 23.30
C SER A 18 3.46 -1.77 22.14
N TYR A 19 4.10 -0.61 22.00
CA TYR A 19 3.74 0.39 20.98
C TYR A 19 4.95 0.92 20.17
N ASP A 20 6.10 0.24 20.24
CA ASP A 20 7.36 0.70 19.64
C ASP A 20 7.75 -0.09 18.37
N SER A 21 6.75 -0.64 17.66
CA SER A 21 6.90 -1.02 16.25
C SER A 21 6.27 0.08 15.39
N PRO A 22 7.06 0.83 14.59
CA PRO A 22 6.52 1.81 13.64
C PRO A 22 5.87 1.17 12.41
N ILE A 23 5.90 -0.16 12.31
CA ILE A 23 5.25 -0.96 11.28
C ILE A 23 4.13 -1.74 11.97
N ASP A 24 2.89 -1.49 11.56
CA ASP A 24 1.73 -2.26 12.01
C ASP A 24 1.28 -3.21 10.89
N GLU A 25 1.68 -4.48 11.02
CA GLU A 25 1.42 -5.57 10.06
C GLU A 25 -0.07 -5.81 9.78
N ARG A 26 -0.99 -5.20 10.55
CA ARG A 26 -2.45 -5.26 10.30
C ARG A 26 -2.90 -4.30 9.19
N PHE A 27 -2.07 -3.35 8.79
CA PHE A 27 -2.35 -2.44 7.68
C PHE A 27 -1.69 -2.92 6.39
N ILE A 28 -2.48 -2.94 5.31
CA ILE A 28 -1.99 -3.19 3.96
C ILE A 28 -1.82 -1.84 3.26
N ASN A 29 -0.76 -1.69 2.48
CA ASN A 29 -0.53 -0.45 1.73
C ASN A 29 -1.73 -0.11 0.84
N ARG A 30 -2.17 1.15 0.90
CA ARG A 30 -3.36 1.63 0.20
C ARG A 30 -3.26 1.47 -1.33
N GLU A 31 -2.09 1.74 -1.90
CA GLU A 31 -1.89 1.75 -3.35
C GLU A 31 -1.65 0.33 -3.89
N LEU A 32 -0.95 -0.52 -3.13
CA LEU A 32 -0.81 -1.94 -3.49
C LEU A 32 -2.15 -2.68 -3.40
N SER A 33 -2.96 -2.41 -2.37
CA SER A 33 -4.33 -2.97 -2.25
C SER A 33 -5.22 -2.59 -3.44
N TRP A 34 -5.03 -1.39 -3.99
CA TRP A 34 -5.75 -0.94 -5.18
C TRP A 34 -5.32 -1.73 -6.42
N LEU A 35 -4.02 -2.03 -6.58
CA LEU A 35 -3.50 -2.89 -7.65
C LEU A 35 -3.95 -4.35 -7.50
N ASP A 36 -4.08 -4.87 -6.27
CA ASP A 36 -4.66 -6.20 -5.99
C ASP A 36 -6.13 -6.27 -6.46
N PHE A 37 -6.94 -5.25 -6.15
CA PHE A 37 -8.29 -5.14 -6.68
C PHE A 37 -8.30 -5.11 -8.22
N ASN A 38 -7.42 -4.32 -8.83
CA ASN A 38 -7.34 -4.22 -10.29
C ASN A 38 -6.91 -5.54 -10.95
N SER A 39 -6.02 -6.29 -10.30
CA SER A 39 -5.64 -7.66 -10.70
C SER A 39 -6.85 -8.61 -10.74
N ARG A 40 -7.79 -8.49 -9.78
CA ARG A 40 -9.02 -9.30 -9.81
C ARG A 40 -9.92 -8.92 -10.99
N VAL A 41 -10.04 -7.63 -11.30
CA VAL A 41 -10.78 -7.16 -12.50
C VAL A 41 -10.16 -7.73 -13.78
N LEU A 42 -8.83 -7.73 -13.90
CA LEU A 42 -8.14 -8.31 -15.06
C LEU A 42 -8.34 -9.83 -15.17
N SER A 43 -8.31 -10.56 -14.06
CA SER A 43 -8.52 -12.02 -14.10
C SER A 43 -9.90 -12.43 -14.64
N LEU A 44 -10.95 -11.61 -14.43
CA LEU A 44 -12.27 -11.82 -15.05
C LEU A 44 -12.23 -11.73 -16.59
N ALA A 45 -11.25 -11.04 -17.18
CA ALA A 45 -11.04 -11.04 -18.62
C ALA A 45 -10.44 -12.36 -19.15
N THR A 46 -9.89 -13.21 -18.27
CA THR A 46 -9.25 -14.49 -18.64
C THR A 46 -10.12 -15.72 -18.36
N GLU A 47 -11.17 -15.60 -17.55
CA GLU A 47 -12.07 -16.71 -17.18
C GLU A 47 -12.93 -17.16 -18.37
N GLU A 48 -12.74 -18.39 -18.87
CA GLU A 48 -13.45 -18.90 -20.07
C GLU A 48 -14.97 -19.02 -19.90
N GLU A 49 -15.46 -19.17 -18.67
CA GLU A 49 -16.89 -19.19 -18.33
C GLU A 49 -17.58 -17.83 -18.59
N ILE A 50 -16.81 -16.74 -18.71
CA ILE A 50 -17.33 -15.40 -18.96
C ILE A 50 -17.47 -15.16 -20.48
N PRO A 51 -18.64 -14.70 -20.97
CA PRO A 51 -18.87 -14.41 -22.38
C PRO A 51 -17.81 -13.47 -22.96
N LEU A 52 -17.37 -13.74 -24.20
CA LEU A 52 -16.25 -13.03 -24.84
C LEU A 52 -16.39 -11.50 -24.80
N LEU A 53 -17.60 -10.97 -25.00
CA LEU A 53 -17.84 -9.52 -24.97
C LEU A 53 -17.64 -8.91 -23.57
N GLU A 54 -18.05 -9.61 -22.51
CA GLU A 54 -17.83 -9.14 -21.13
C GLU A 54 -16.35 -9.27 -20.74
N ARG A 55 -15.62 -10.28 -21.25
CA ARG A 55 -14.15 -10.32 -21.11
C ARG A 55 -13.47 -9.10 -21.74
N CYS A 56 -13.84 -8.74 -22.98
CA CYS A 56 -13.36 -7.50 -23.61
C CYS A 56 -13.73 -6.24 -22.81
N ARG A 57 -14.91 -6.23 -22.16
CA ARG A 57 -15.33 -5.15 -21.26
C ARG A 57 -14.45 -5.07 -20.01
N PHE A 58 -14.09 -6.20 -19.39
CA PHE A 58 -13.18 -6.22 -18.24
C PHE A 58 -11.78 -5.70 -18.59
N VAL A 59 -11.24 -5.99 -19.78
CA VAL A 59 -9.98 -5.38 -20.26
C VAL A 59 -10.09 -3.84 -20.36
N SER A 60 -11.21 -3.34 -20.87
CA SER A 60 -11.46 -1.88 -20.97
C SER A 60 -11.59 -1.22 -19.59
N ILE A 61 -12.30 -1.86 -18.65
CA ILE A 61 -12.44 -1.39 -17.26
C ILE A 61 -11.07 -1.40 -16.56
N PHE A 62 -10.30 -2.47 -16.66
CA PHE A 62 -8.93 -2.56 -16.14
C PHE A 62 -8.06 -1.41 -16.65
N SER A 63 -8.05 -1.21 -17.97
CA SER A 63 -7.22 -0.17 -18.62
C SER A 63 -7.61 1.24 -18.18
N THR A 64 -8.91 1.53 -18.12
CA THR A 64 -9.44 2.83 -17.67
C THR A 64 -9.09 3.11 -16.21
N ASN A 65 -9.30 2.13 -15.34
CA ASN A 65 -8.97 2.24 -13.93
C ASN A 65 -7.47 2.47 -13.72
N LEU A 66 -6.61 1.74 -14.45
CA LEU A 66 -5.16 1.83 -14.33
C LEU A 66 -4.65 3.22 -14.74
N ASP A 67 -5.19 3.80 -15.80
CA ASP A 67 -4.88 5.17 -16.23
C ASP A 67 -5.25 6.20 -15.14
N GLU A 68 -6.47 6.12 -14.57
CA GLU A 68 -6.89 6.97 -13.45
C GLU A 68 -5.94 6.84 -12.23
N PHE A 69 -5.53 5.61 -11.89
CA PHE A 69 -4.57 5.37 -10.83
C PHE A 69 -3.21 6.02 -11.08
N TYR A 70 -2.71 5.99 -12.32
CA TYR A 70 -1.47 6.69 -12.67
C TYR A 70 -1.63 8.22 -12.60
N GLN A 71 -2.73 8.75 -13.12
CA GLN A 71 -3.01 10.19 -13.13
C GLN A 71 -3.19 10.77 -11.72
N ILE A 72 -3.79 10.02 -10.78
CA ILE A 72 -4.07 10.50 -9.43
C ILE A 72 -3.02 10.04 -8.41
N ARG A 73 -2.76 8.73 -8.31
CA ARG A 73 -1.96 8.15 -7.21
C ARG A 73 -0.47 8.21 -7.49
N VAL A 74 -0.04 7.83 -8.68
CA VAL A 74 1.38 7.90 -9.07
C VAL A 74 1.85 9.35 -9.19
N ALA A 75 0.99 10.27 -9.65
CA ALA A 75 1.26 11.71 -9.61
C ALA A 75 1.44 12.21 -8.16
N ALA A 76 0.49 11.96 -7.26
CA ALA A 76 0.59 12.39 -5.86
C ALA A 76 1.81 11.83 -5.12
N LEU A 77 2.24 10.60 -5.42
CA LEU A 77 3.48 10.02 -4.88
C LEU A 77 4.73 10.72 -5.44
N LYS A 78 4.74 11.10 -6.72
CA LYS A 78 5.84 11.90 -7.30
C LYS A 78 5.91 13.29 -6.70
N ASP A 79 4.77 13.95 -6.46
CA ASP A 79 4.71 15.27 -5.80
C ASP A 79 5.23 15.19 -4.36
N GLN A 80 4.91 14.11 -3.62
CA GLN A 80 5.47 13.85 -2.30
C GLN A 80 7.00 13.70 -2.34
N ILE A 81 7.55 13.01 -3.34
CA ILE A 81 9.01 12.85 -3.49
C ILE A 81 9.67 14.18 -3.87
N ALA A 82 9.06 14.95 -4.78
CA ALA A 82 9.55 16.27 -5.17
C ALA A 82 9.50 17.30 -4.03
N GLY A 83 8.53 17.14 -3.12
CA GLY A 83 8.43 17.89 -1.85
C GLY A 83 9.22 17.29 -0.68
N GLU A 84 10.15 16.37 -0.95
CA GLU A 84 11.05 15.74 0.05
C GLU A 84 10.31 15.06 1.23
N VAL A 85 9.10 14.54 1.01
CA VAL A 85 8.29 13.88 2.05
C VAL A 85 8.85 12.49 2.37
N VAL A 86 9.52 12.38 3.51
CA VAL A 86 10.09 11.10 4.01
C VAL A 86 9.11 10.32 4.91
N ARG A 87 7.91 10.87 5.19
CA ARG A 87 6.92 10.22 6.07
C ARG A 87 6.49 8.87 5.50
N THR A 88 6.60 7.81 6.31
CA THR A 88 6.13 6.47 5.95
C THR A 88 4.62 6.34 6.10
N THR A 89 4.03 5.40 5.36
CA THR A 89 2.67 4.89 5.59
C THR A 89 2.61 4.00 6.85
N PRO A 90 1.40 3.64 7.35
CA PRO A 90 1.25 2.78 8.55
C PRO A 90 1.89 1.39 8.43
N ASP A 91 2.05 0.89 7.19
CA ASP A 91 2.75 -0.33 6.83
C ASP A 91 4.28 -0.13 6.61
N GLY A 92 4.82 1.03 6.98
CA GLY A 92 6.26 1.31 7.01
C GLY A 92 6.89 1.81 5.70
N ARG A 93 6.13 1.96 4.61
CA ARG A 93 6.68 2.31 3.29
C ARG A 93 6.83 3.82 3.08
N THR A 94 7.98 4.23 2.56
CA THR A 94 8.20 5.60 2.03
C THR A 94 7.50 5.78 0.67
N PRO A 95 7.30 7.03 0.20
CA PRO A 95 6.77 7.28 -1.16
C PRO A 95 7.61 6.66 -2.28
N VAL A 96 8.94 6.62 -2.12
CA VAL A 96 9.87 6.00 -3.09
C VAL A 96 9.68 4.49 -3.15
N GLN A 97 9.57 3.82 -1.99
CA GLN A 97 9.31 2.37 -1.94
C GLN A 97 7.96 2.03 -2.59
N GLN A 98 6.91 2.80 -2.29
CA GLN A 98 5.60 2.63 -2.92
C GLN A 98 5.67 2.75 -4.44
N LEU A 99 6.38 3.75 -5.01
CA LEU A 99 6.54 3.85 -6.46
C LEU A 99 7.29 2.66 -7.08
N ASN A 100 8.30 2.13 -6.39
CA ASN A 100 9.04 0.97 -6.88
C ASN A 100 8.16 -0.30 -6.88
N GLU A 101 7.46 -0.58 -5.78
CA GLU A 101 6.56 -1.73 -5.67
C GLU A 101 5.35 -1.63 -6.61
N ILE A 102 4.81 -0.42 -6.81
CA ILE A 102 3.78 -0.14 -7.84
C ILE A 102 4.32 -0.49 -9.23
N ARG A 103 5.53 -0.05 -9.58
CA ARG A 103 6.14 -0.33 -10.88
C ARG A 103 6.32 -1.82 -11.10
N GLU A 104 6.88 -2.53 -10.14
CA GLU A 104 7.08 -3.99 -10.20
C GLU A 104 5.75 -4.72 -10.40
N ARG A 105 4.71 -4.34 -9.63
CA ARG A 105 3.39 -4.97 -9.75
C ARG A 105 2.70 -4.68 -11.08
N VAL A 106 2.77 -3.46 -11.58
CA VAL A 106 2.19 -3.10 -12.89
C VAL A 106 2.94 -3.80 -14.03
N GLN A 107 4.26 -3.98 -13.93
CA GLN A 107 5.01 -4.79 -14.89
C GLN A 107 4.51 -6.24 -14.94
N VAL A 108 4.27 -6.89 -13.79
CA VAL A 108 3.68 -8.24 -13.75
C VAL A 108 2.29 -8.25 -14.41
N LEU A 109 1.41 -7.29 -14.08
CA LEU A 109 0.05 -7.24 -14.64
C LEU A 109 0.00 -7.02 -16.16
N THR A 110 0.99 -6.33 -16.72
CA THR A 110 1.04 -5.98 -18.15
C THR A 110 1.88 -6.91 -19.01
N LEU A 111 2.76 -7.72 -18.41
CA LEU A 111 3.61 -8.70 -19.12
C LEU A 111 3.09 -10.15 -19.03
N THR A 112 2.12 -10.44 -18.17
CA THR A 112 1.60 -11.80 -17.93
C THR A 112 0.23 -12.03 -18.59
N GLN A 113 -0.03 -11.37 -19.73
CA GLN A 113 -1.25 -11.47 -20.55
C GLN A 113 -0.87 -11.82 -22.00
#